data_AF-A0A432MPN1-F1
#
_entry.id   AF-A0A432MPN1-F1
#
_cell.length_a   1.000
_cell.length_b   1.000
_cell.length_c   1.000
_cell.angle_alpha   90.00
_cell.angle_beta   90.00
_cell.angle_gamma   90.00
#
_symmetry.space_group_name_H-M   'P 1'
#
loop_
_entity.id
_entity.type
_entity.pdbx_description
1 polymer ?
#
loop_
_entity_poly.entity_id
_entity_poly.type
_entity_poly.pdbx_seq_one_letter_code
_entity_poly.pdbx_strand_id
1 'polypeptide(L)' 'MFGAIVQVMTLPFRVLASAFDLLGRLSSLALGFGLMVVGAALLAGPWMLLGAPLFGFGLLLTLRALG' A
#
# COMPACT_ATOMS: atom_id res chain seq x y z
N MET A 1 31.80 -11.85 19.44
CA MET A 1 32.31 -11.58 18.08
C MET A 1 31.50 -12.29 16.98
N PHE A 2 31.12 -13.56 17.15
CA PHE A 2 30.34 -14.31 16.14
C PHE A 2 29.00 -13.66 15.73
N GLY A 3 28.25 -13.10 16.69
CA GLY A 3 26.98 -12.41 16.42
C GLY A 3 27.11 -11.14 15.56
N ALA A 4 28.22 -10.40 15.70
CA ALA A 4 28.45 -9.18 14.92
C ALA A 4 28.71 -9.49 13.44
N ILE A 5 29.43 -10.58 13.15
CA ILE A 5 29.72 -11.04 11.78
C ILE A 5 28.41 -11.47 11.09
N VAL A 6 27.56 -12.23 11.78
CA VAL A 6 26.25 -12.64 11.27
C VAL A 6 25.33 -11.43 11.05
N GLN A 7 25.40 -10.42 11.92
CA GLN A 7 24.62 -9.19 11.78
C GLN A 7 25.06 -8.35 10.56
N VAL A 8 26.37 -8.28 10.28
CA VAL A 8 26.90 -7.61 9.08
C VAL A 8 26.51 -8.38 7.81
N MET A 9 26.53 -9.72 7.83
CA MET A 9 26.08 -10.52 6.68
C MET A 9 24.56 -10.45 6.43
N THR A 10 23.75 -10.30 7.48
CA THR A 10 22.28 -10.24 7.36
C THR A 10 21.74 -8.82 7.14
N LEU A 11 22.53 -7.80 7.43
CA LEU A 11 22.23 -6.38 7.18
C LEU A 11 21.72 -6.10 5.75
N PRO A 12 22.40 -6.51 4.66
CA PRO A 12 21.92 -6.26 3.30
C PRO A 12 20.55 -6.91 3.03
N PHE A 13 20.32 -8.13 3.56
CA PHE A 13 19.03 -8.81 3.42
C PHE A 13 17.92 -8.11 4.20
N ARG A 14 18.22 -7.56 5.38
CA ARG A 14 17.25 -6.77 6.17
C ARG A 14 16.89 -5.46 5.48
N VAL A 15 17.87 -4.78 4.88
CA VAL A 15 17.63 -3.56 4.09
C VAL A 15 16.78 -3.88 2.87
N LEU A 16 17.07 -4.97 2.17
CA LEU A 16 16.28 -5.39 1.02
C LEU A 16 14.83 -5.75 1.41
N ALA A 17 14.65 -6.48 2.51
CA ALA A 17 13.32 -6.79 3.04
C ALA A 17 12.54 -5.50 3.41
N SER A 18 13.20 -4.54 4.06
CA SER A 18 12.59 -3.24 4.38
C SER A 18 12.25 -2.43 3.13
N ALA A 19 13.09 -2.49 2.09
CA ALA A 19 12.83 -1.83 0.82
C ALA A 19 11.58 -2.41 0.13
N PHE A 20 11.45 -3.74 0.10
CA PHE A 20 10.24 -4.39 -0.44
C PHE A 20 8.99 -4.06 0.36
N ASP A 21 9.10 -3.97 1.69
CA ASP A 21 7.98 -3.56 2.56
C ASP A 21 7.53 -2.12 2.26
N LEU A 22 8.48 -1.18 2.13
CA LEU A 22 8.20 0.19 1.71
C LEU A 22 7.57 0.25 0.31
N LEU A 23 8.08 -0.53 -0.64
CA LEU A 23 7.52 -0.62 -1.99
C LEU A 23 6.09 -1.15 -1.98
N GLY A 24 5.82 -2.17 -1.13
CA GLY A 24 4.50 -2.73 -0.91
C GLY A 24 3.52 -1.68 -0.36
N ARG A 25 3.95 -0.89 0.63
CA ARG A 25 3.15 0.22 1.18
C ARG A 25 2.89 1.34 0.18
N LEU A 26 3.90 1.72 -0.62
CA LEU A 26 3.74 2.74 -1.65
C LEU A 26 2.79 2.29 -2.77
N SER A 27 2.91 1.03 -3.20
CA SER A 27 2.03 0.48 -4.24
C SER A 27 0.58 0.36 -3.76
N SER A 28 0.34 -0.09 -2.52
CA SER A 28 -1.02 -0.13 -1.96
C SER A 28 -1.61 1.26 -1.76
N LEU A 29 -0.81 2.25 -1.38
CA LEU A 29 -1.22 3.66 -1.30
C LEU A 29 -1.61 4.21 -2.67
N ALA A 30 -0.78 3.99 -3.70
CA ALA A 30 -1.04 4.47 -5.05
C ALA A 30 -2.31 3.83 -5.65
N LEU A 31 -2.48 2.52 -5.49
CA LEU A 31 -3.68 1.81 -5.92
C LEU A 31 -4.93 2.24 -5.13
N GLY A 32 -4.80 2.39 -3.81
CA GLY A 32 -5.88 2.84 -2.93
C GLY A 32 -6.36 4.24 -3.31
N PHE A 33 -5.43 5.17 -3.51
CA PHE A 33 -5.73 6.52 -3.96
C PHE A 33 -6.38 6.53 -5.36
N GLY A 34 -5.84 5.77 -6.31
CA GLY A 34 -6.42 5.65 -7.65
C GLY A 34 -7.87 5.15 -7.62
N LEU A 35 -8.15 4.10 -6.82
CA LEU A 35 -9.50 3.58 -6.62
C LEU A 35 -10.43 4.59 -5.94
N MET A 36 -9.93 5.40 -5.01
CA MET A 36 -10.72 6.47 -4.41
C MET A 36 -11.07 7.56 -5.41
N VAL A 37 -10.13 7.99 -6.26
CA VAL A 37 -10.41 9.01 -7.29
C VAL A 37 -11.44 8.49 -8.30
N VAL A 38 -11.27 7.26 -8.77
CA VAL A 38 -12.23 6.64 -9.71
C VAL A 38 -13.59 6.41 -9.04
N GLY A 39 -13.60 5.93 -7.79
CA GLY A 39 -14.82 5.74 -7.00
C GLY A 39 -15.57 7.04 -6.76
N ALA A 40 -14.87 8.13 -6.43
CA ALA A 40 -15.46 9.46 -6.27
C ALA A 40 -16.02 10.01 -7.59
N ALA A 41 -15.32 9.80 -8.71
CA ALA A 41 -15.83 10.17 -10.03
C ALA A 41 -17.10 9.39 -10.40
N LEU A 42 -17.17 8.09 -10.07
CA LEU A 42 -18.35 7.25 -10.27
C LEU A 42 -19.52 7.64 -9.35
N LEU A 43 -19.23 8.06 -8.11
CA LEU A 43 -20.23 8.58 -7.16
C LEU A 43 -20.90 9.87 -7.66
N ALA A 44 -20.17 10.70 -8.41
CA ALA A 44 -20.74 11.91 -9.02
C ALA A 44 -21.59 11.64 -10.27
N GLY A 45 -21.62 10.40 -10.78
CA GLY A 45 -22.29 10.02 -12.03
C GLY A 45 -23.45 9.03 -11.84
N PRO A 46 -24.03 8.53 -12.95
CA PRO A 46 -25.16 7.59 -12.92
C PRO A 46 -24.79 6.20 -12.35
N TRP A 47 -23.50 5.92 -12.17
CA TRP A 47 -22.97 4.66 -11.63
C TRP A 47 -22.71 4.72 -10.13
N MET A 48 -23.40 5.59 -9.40
CA MET A 48 -23.19 5.87 -7.97
C MET A 48 -23.16 4.60 -7.09
N LEU A 49 -23.96 3.59 -7.45
CA LEU A 49 -24.03 2.31 -6.74
C LEU A 49 -22.70 1.51 -6.81
N LEU A 50 -21.94 1.63 -7.90
CA LEU A 50 -20.62 1.01 -8.04
C LEU A 50 -19.50 1.89 -7.48
N GLY A 51 -19.69 3.21 -7.45
CA GLY A 51 -18.70 4.15 -6.90
C GLY A 51 -18.46 3.97 -5.40
N ALA A 52 -19.52 3.73 -4.62
CA ALA A 52 -19.43 3.51 -3.18
C ALA A 52 -18.52 2.31 -2.77
N PRO A 53 -18.72 1.08 -3.30
CA PRO A 53 -17.84 -0.03 -2.96
C PRO A 53 -16.42 0.19 -3.48
N LEU A 54 -16.24 0.77 -4.67
CA LEU A 54 -14.91 1.03 -5.24
C LEU A 54 -14.12 2.03 -4.39
N PHE A 55 -14.77 3.11 -3.93
CA PHE A 55 -14.20 4.07 -3.00
C PHE A 55 -13.85 3.41 -1.67
N GLY A 56 -14.72 2.54 -1.14
CA GLY A 56 -14.48 1.77 0.07
C GLY A 56 -13.24 0.87 -0.02
N PHE A 57 -13.07 0.14 -1.13
CA PHE A 57 -11.87 -0.66 -1.38
C PHE A 57 -10.61 0.20 -1.47
N GLY A 58 -10.69 1.34 -2.15
CA GLY A 58 -9.57 2.30 -2.21
C GLY A 58 -9.17 2.81 -0.83
N LEU A 59 -10.16 3.15 0.00
CA LEU A 59 -9.97 3.60 1.37
C LEU A 59 -9.30 2.53 2.24
N LEU A 60 -9.77 1.27 2.15
CA LEU A 60 -9.18 0.14 2.87
C LEU A 60 -7.71 -0.12 2.49
N LEU A 61 -7.39 -0.08 1.19
CA LEU A 61 -6.01 -0.24 0.72
C LEU A 61 -5.11 0.89 1.22
N THR A 62 -5.63 2.12 1.25
CA THR A 62 -4.90 3.29 1.75
C THR A 62 -4.67 3.21 3.26
N LEU A 63 -5.68 2.82 4.04
CA LEU A 63 -5.54 2.61 5.49
C LEU A 63 -4.60 1.45 5.81
N ARG A 64 -4.62 0.37 5.02
CA ARG A 64 -3.66 -0.74 5.14
C ARG A 64 -2.23 -0.29 4.86
N ALA A 65 -2.02 0.70 4.01
CA ALA A 65 -0.68 1.25 3.78
C ALA A 65 -0.17 2.07 4.98
N LEU A 66 -1.08 2.68 5.73
CA LEU A 66 -0.79 3.55 6.89
C LEU A 66 -0.60 2.79 8.21
N GLY A 67 -1.31 1.67 8.40
CA GLY A 67 -1.14 0.74 9.52
C GLY A 67 0.14 -0.09 9.40
#